data_AF-A0A1J3IBA5-F1
#
_entry.id   AF-A0A1J3IBA5-F1
#
_cell.length_a   1.000
_cell.length_b   1.000
_cell.length_c   1.000
_cell.angle_alpha   90.00
_cell.angle_beta   90.00
_cell.angle_gamma   90.00
#
_symmetry.space_group_name_H-M   'P 1'
#
loop_
_entity.id
_entity.type
_entity.pdbx_description
1 polymer ?
#
loop_
_entity_poly.entity_id
_entity_poly.type
_entity_poly.pdbx_seq_one_letter_code
_entity_poly.pdbx_strand_id
1 'polypeptide(L)'
;MGTQAPDEDSYNKDMDEERARQKQIDDWLPITSSRNAKWWYSAFHNVTAMVGAGVLSLPYAMAQLGWGPGVVILILSWIITLYTLW
;
A
#
# COMPACT_ATOMS: atom_id res chain seq x y z
N MET A 1 -41.02 -3.35 42.76
CA MET A 1 -39.98 -2.48 42.16
C MET A 1 -39.88 -2.86 40.70
N GLY A 2 -40.42 -2.05 39.79
CA GLY A 2 -40.32 -2.32 38.35
C GLY A 2 -38.96 -1.84 37.84
N THR A 3 -38.26 -2.68 37.09
CA THR A 3 -37.03 -2.29 36.37
C THR A 3 -37.44 -1.48 35.14
N GLN A 4 -37.18 -0.17 35.18
CA GLN A 4 -37.41 0.71 34.05
C GLN A 4 -36.36 0.40 32.96
N ALA A 5 -36.81 0.20 31.72
CA ALA A 5 -35.92 -0.01 30.59
C ALA A 5 -35.10 1.27 30.33
N PRO A 6 -33.81 1.16 29.98
CA PRO A 6 -33.00 2.33 29.66
C PRO A 6 -33.57 3.06 28.44
N ASP A 7 -33.55 4.39 28.49
CA ASP A 7 -33.98 5.27 27.40
C ASP A 7 -33.02 5.20 26.20
N GLU A 8 -33.56 5.40 24.99
CA GLU A 8 -32.80 5.27 23.74
C GLU A 8 -31.62 6.24 23.65
N ASP A 9 -31.73 7.42 24.25
CA ASP A 9 -30.66 8.43 24.29
C ASP A 9 -29.48 7.97 25.14
N SER A 10 -29.74 7.37 26.31
CA SER A 10 -28.71 6.71 27.12
C SER A 10 -28.03 5.57 26.35
N TYR A 11 -28.80 4.74 25.64
CA TYR A 11 -28.25 3.62 24.87
C TYR A 11 -27.31 4.10 23.76
N ASN A 12 -27.69 5.11 22.99
CA ASN A 12 -26.85 5.63 21.92
C ASN A 12 -25.55 6.26 22.44
N LYS A 13 -25.64 6.96 23.58
CA LYS A 13 -24.47 7.55 24.23
C LYS A 13 -23.49 6.48 24.70
N ASP A 14 -23.98 5.40 25.32
CA ASP A 14 -23.16 4.29 25.77
C ASP A 14 -22.46 3.60 24.58
N MET A 15 -23.18 3.39 23.48
CA MET A 15 -22.63 2.81 22.24
C MET A 15 -21.55 3.70 21.60
N ASP A 16 -21.74 5.02 21.61
CA ASP A 16 -20.75 5.98 21.09
C ASP A 16 -19.50 6.04 21.97
N GLU A 17 -19.67 5.97 23.29
CA GLU A 17 -18.55 5.87 24.24
C GLU A 17 -17.77 4.57 24.08
N GLU A 18 -18.44 3.44 23.90
CA GLU A 18 -17.79 2.15 23.62
C GLU A 18 -17.02 2.18 22.30
N ARG A 19 -17.62 2.75 21.25
CA ARG A 19 -16.96 2.93 19.94
C ARG A 19 -15.74 3.85 20.03
N ALA A 20 -15.82 4.91 20.84
CA ALA A 20 -14.69 5.81 21.09
C ALA A 20 -13.56 5.12 21.85
N ARG A 21 -13.88 4.29 22.85
CA ARG A 21 -12.89 3.47 23.57
C ARG A 21 -12.25 2.45 22.64
N GLN A 22 -13.03 1.78 21.80
CA GLN A 22 -12.51 0.82 20.82
C GLN A 22 -11.56 1.50 19.83
N LYS A 23 -11.88 2.70 19.36
CA LYS A 23 -11.00 3.48 18.48
C LYS A 23 -9.70 3.88 19.18
N GLN A 24 -9.75 4.28 20.45
CA GLN A 24 -8.55 4.55 21.25
C GLN A 24 -7.71 3.28 21.48
N ILE A 25 -8.37 2.12 21.62
CA ILE A 25 -7.71 0.82 21.72
C ILE A 25 -7.01 0.47 20.40
N ASP A 26 -7.67 0.67 19.27
CA ASP A 26 -7.12 0.37 17.96
C ASP A 26 -5.99 1.35 17.57
N ASP A 27 -6.04 2.61 18.02
CA ASP A 27 -5.02 3.62 17.75
C ASP A 27 -3.75 3.43 18.59
N TRP A 28 -3.84 2.92 19.83
CA TRP A 28 -2.64 2.67 20.66
C TRP A 28 -1.89 1.39 20.24
N LEU A 29 -2.59 0.44 19.62
CA LEU A 29 -2.01 -0.81 19.18
C LEU A 29 -1.09 -0.56 17.97
N PRO A 30 0.23 -0.83 18.07
CA PRO A 30 1.20 -0.52 17.02
C PRO A 30 0.98 -1.30 15.70
N ILE A 31 0.13 -2.32 15.74
CA ILE A 31 -0.24 -3.20 14.62
C ILE A 31 -1.52 -2.75 13.88
N THR A 32 -2.45 -2.07 14.55
CA THR A 32 -3.73 -1.57 13.98
C THR A 32 -3.72 -0.07 13.76
N SER A 33 -2.78 0.66 14.39
CA SER A 33 -2.32 1.96 13.91
C SER A 33 -2.25 1.89 12.39
N SER A 34 -3.08 2.68 11.72
CA SER A 34 -3.10 2.89 10.28
C SER A 34 -1.70 3.32 9.84
N ARG A 35 -0.77 2.38 9.72
CA ARG A 35 0.56 2.60 9.21
C ARG A 35 0.33 2.87 7.75
N ASN A 36 0.32 4.15 7.41
CA ASN A 36 0.37 4.67 6.06
C ASN A 36 1.74 4.31 5.44
N ALA A 37 2.13 3.03 5.49
CA ALA A 37 3.13 2.48 4.62
C ALA A 37 2.48 2.51 3.25
N LYS A 38 2.61 3.65 2.57
CA LYS A 38 2.11 3.79 1.20
C LYS A 38 2.71 2.63 0.44
N TRP A 39 1.87 1.77 -0.15
CA TRP A 39 2.28 0.62 -0.95
C TRP A 39 3.34 0.99 -1.99
N TRP A 40 3.28 2.24 -2.46
CA TRP A 40 4.28 2.90 -3.26
C TRP A 40 5.71 2.82 -2.69
N TYR A 41 5.95 3.04 -1.39
CA TYR A 41 7.30 2.95 -0.81
C TYR A 41 7.91 1.55 -0.96
N SER A 42 7.12 0.49 -0.75
CA SER A 42 7.57 -0.89 -0.95
C SER A 42 7.77 -1.22 -2.43
N ALA A 43 6.86 -0.76 -3.29
CA ALA A 43 6.99 -0.90 -4.74
C ALA A 43 8.24 -0.18 -5.28
N PHE A 44 8.49 1.06 -4.86
CA PHE A 44 9.67 1.83 -5.25
C PHE A 44 10.96 1.18 -4.76
N HIS A 45 11.02 0.69 -3.52
CA HIS A 45 12.20 -0.01 -3.02
C HIS A 45 12.48 -1.31 -3.81
N ASN A 46 11.45 -2.07 -4.19
CA ASN A 46 11.62 -3.25 -5.03
C ASN A 46 12.12 -2.90 -6.44
N VAL A 47 11.53 -1.88 -7.07
CA VAL A 47 11.97 -1.42 -8.39
C VAL A 47 13.40 -0.89 -8.32
N THR A 48 13.75 -0.05 -7.34
CA THR A 48 15.11 0.47 -7.17
C THR A 48 16.12 -0.63 -6.84
N ALA A 49 15.75 -1.70 -6.14
CA ALA A 49 16.64 -2.84 -5.91
C ALA A 49 16.91 -3.63 -7.21
N MET A 50 15.86 -3.90 -8.00
CA MET A 50 15.97 -4.55 -9.31
C MET A 50 16.76 -3.71 -10.31
N VAL A 51 16.45 -2.41 -10.39
CA VAL A 51 17.09 -1.45 -11.29
C VAL A 51 18.50 -1.14 -10.80
N GLY A 52 18.77 -1.03 -9.51
CA GLY A 52 20.09 -0.70 -8.97
C GLY A 52 21.16 -1.73 -9.32
N ALA A 53 20.89 -3.02 -9.03
CA ALA A 53 21.82 -4.10 -9.37
C ALA A 53 21.85 -4.41 -10.88
N GLY A 54 20.73 -4.25 -11.59
CA GLY A 54 20.64 -4.48 -13.04
C GLY A 54 21.18 -3.33 -13.90
N VAL A 55 21.08 -2.09 -13.44
CA VAL A 55 21.49 -0.87 -14.19
C VAL A 55 22.94 -0.46 -13.94
N LEU A 56 23.67 -1.08 -13.02
CA LEU A 56 25.13 -0.85 -12.96
C LEU A 56 25.88 -1.59 -14.09
N SER A 57 25.31 -2.66 -14.66
CA SER A 57 25.90 -3.41 -15.79
C SER A 57 25.30 -3.05 -17.16
N LEU A 58 24.06 -2.55 -17.21
CA LEU A 58 23.35 -2.16 -18.44
C LEU A 58 24.01 -1.00 -19.22
N PRO A 59 24.46 0.12 -18.63
CA PRO A 59 25.08 1.24 -19.37
C PRO A 59 26.36 0.82 -20.07
N TYR A 60 27.16 -0.05 -19.44
CA TYR A 60 28.40 -0.58 -20.01
C TYR A 60 28.14 -1.54 -21.17
N ALA A 61 27.12 -2.41 -21.08
CA ALA A 61 26.72 -3.31 -22.16
C ALA A 61 25.96 -2.60 -23.29
N MET A 62 25.13 -1.60 -22.96
CA MET A 62 24.35 -0.82 -23.93
C MET A 62 25.18 0.20 -24.71
N ALA A 63 26.29 0.69 -24.15
CA ALA A 63 27.26 1.51 -24.88
C ALA A 63 27.93 0.76 -26.04
N GLN A 64 27.96 -0.58 -26.00
CA GLN A 64 28.56 -1.41 -27.07
C GLN A 64 27.56 -2.00 -28.06
N LEU A 65 26.27 -2.19 -27.70
CA LEU A 65 25.26 -2.84 -28.57
C LEU A 65 24.04 -1.99 -28.96
N GLY A 66 23.85 -0.80 -28.38
CA GLY A 66 22.72 0.08 -28.69
C GLY A 66 21.57 -0.02 -27.68
N TRP A 67 21.29 1.11 -27.02
CA TRP A 67 20.36 1.21 -25.90
C TRP A 67 18.88 1.35 -26.31
N GLY A 68 18.60 1.90 -27.49
CA GLY A 68 17.24 2.18 -27.96
C GLY A 68 16.37 0.93 -28.11
N PRO A 69 16.81 -0.12 -28.84
CA PRO A 69 16.00 -1.30 -29.07
C PRO A 69 15.63 -2.07 -27.79
N GLY A 70 16.57 -2.14 -26.83
CA GLY A 70 16.35 -2.83 -25.55
C GLY A 70 15.28 -2.15 -24.70
N VAL A 71 15.35 -0.82 -24.56
CA VAL A 71 14.35 -0.04 -23.83
C VAL A 71 12.97 -0.12 -24.49
N VAL A 72 12.92 -0.07 -25.83
CA VAL A 72 11.68 -0.18 -26.60
C VAL A 72 11.00 -1.53 -26.39
N ILE A 73 11.74 -2.64 -26.43
CA ILE A 73 11.19 -3.99 -26.19
C ILE A 73 10.71 -4.14 -24.74
N LEU A 74 11.43 -3.59 -23.76
CA LEU A 74 11.03 -3.62 -22.36
C LEU A 74 9.71 -2.87 -22.13
N ILE A 75 9.54 -1.69 -22.74
CA ILE A 75 8.30 -0.91 -22.64
C ILE A 75 7.15 -1.62 -23.37
N LEU A 76 7.39 -2.15 -24.57
CA LEU A 76 6.38 -2.91 -25.32
C LEU A 76 5.88 -4.13 -24.54
N SER A 77 6.80 -4.91 -23.97
CA SER A 77 6.48 -6.08 -23.13
C SER A 77 5.60 -5.69 -21.94
N TRP A 78 5.90 -4.57 -21.28
CA TRP A 78 5.12 -4.06 -20.16
C TRP A 78 3.70 -3.62 -20.56
N ILE A 79 3.56 -2.93 -21.69
CA ILE A 79 2.26 -2.53 -22.24
C ILE A 79 1.40 -3.75 -22.56
N ILE A 80 1.98 -4.76 -23.22
CA ILE A 80 1.26 -6.00 -23.55
C ILE A 80 0.81 -6.70 -22.27
N THR A 81 1.67 -6.80 -21.26
CA THR A 81 1.36 -7.42 -19.97
C THR A 81 0.18 -6.73 -19.28
N LEU A 82 0.16 -5.39 -19.25
CA LEU A 82 -0.95 -4.61 -18.70
C LEU A 82 -2.24 -4.76 -19.51
N TYR A 83 -2.14 -4.80 -20.84
CA TYR A 83 -3.29 -5.01 -21.72
C TYR A 83 -3.89 -6.42 -21.58
N THR A 84 -3.08 -7.42 -21.26
CA THR A 84 -3.54 -8.81 -21.08
C THR A 84 -4.12 -9.05 -19.68
N LEU A 85 -3.77 -8.20 -18.71
CA LEU A 85 -4.28 -8.23 -17.34
C LEU A 85 -5.58 -7.44 -17.14
N TRP A 86 -6.04 -6.71 -18.17
CA TRP A 86 -7.32 -5.99 -18.21
C TRP A 86 -8.36 -6.82 -18.96
#